data_AF-A0A9D6YMY7-F1
#
_entry.id   AF-A0A9D6YMY7-F1
#
_cell.length_a   1.000
_cell.length_b   1.000
_cell.length_c   1.000
_cell.angle_alpha   90.00
_cell.angle_beta   90.00
_cell.angle_gamma   90.00
#
_symmetry.space_group_name_H-M   'P 1'
#
loop_
_entity.id
_entity.type
_entity.pdbx_description
1 polymer ?
#
loop_
_entity_poly.entity_id
_entity_poly.type
_entity_poly.pdbx_seq_one_letter_code
_entity_poly.pdbx_strand_id
1 'polypeptide(L)'
;MKKIKTNPIKTVLTISMGFIIVYLITKWNWAIFVSLLIGLIGIFSNYLSKKIDFIWMKIAWLLGLIVPNILLTAIFFLFLFPIAVLARLFSNKDPLNLKNRSNSIFRNSSKQFDKASFEKTW
;
A
#
# COMPACT_ATOMS: atom_id res chain seq x y z
N MET A 1 -10.82 -2.31 -23.30
CA MET A 1 -9.70 -1.74 -22.53
C MET A 1 -9.34 -0.37 -23.08
N LYS A 2 -9.47 0.70 -22.29
CA LYS A 2 -9.13 2.07 -22.70
C LYS A 2 -7.61 2.15 -22.90
N LYS A 3 -7.14 2.34 -24.15
CA LYS A 3 -5.70 2.52 -24.41
C LYS A 3 -5.26 3.79 -23.70
N ILE A 4 -4.45 3.63 -22.65
CA ILE A 4 -3.79 4.74 -21.98
C ILE A 4 -2.97 5.45 -23.05
N LYS A 5 -3.22 6.74 -23.28
CA LYS A 5 -2.45 7.53 -24.24
C LYS A 5 -1.08 7.82 -23.63
N THR A 6 -0.12 6.93 -23.82
CA THR A 6 1.28 7.17 -23.47
C THR A 6 1.97 7.98 -24.58
N ASN A 7 2.88 8.86 -24.18
CA ASN A 7 3.75 9.55 -25.12
C ASN A 7 5.14 8.89 -25.03
N PRO A 8 5.57 8.12 -26.05
CA PRO A 8 6.81 7.37 -26.02
C PRO A 8 8.06 8.22 -25.78
N ILE A 9 8.05 9.48 -26.22
CA ILE A 9 9.18 10.39 -26.02
C ILE A 9 9.29 10.76 -24.54
N LYS A 10 8.16 11.02 -23.88
CA LYS A 10 8.15 11.34 -22.45
C LYS A 10 8.59 10.17 -21.61
N THR A 11 8.20 8.93 -21.94
CA THR A 11 8.62 7.76 -21.17
C THR A 11 10.10 7.47 -21.32
N VAL A 12 10.65 7.55 -22.53
CA VAL A 12 12.11 7.41 -22.75
C VAL A 12 12.90 8.48 -22.01
N LEU A 13 12.43 9.74 -22.04
CA LEU A 13 13.06 10.83 -21.29
C LEU A 13 13.01 10.60 -19.78
N THR A 14 11.86 10.17 -19.24
CA THR A 14 11.73 9.83 -17.81
C THR A 14 12.69 8.70 -17.41
N ILE A 15 12.83 7.66 -18.24
CA ILE A 15 13.76 6.56 -17.98
C ILE A 15 15.21 7.09 -17.97
N SER A 16 15.60 7.89 -18.96
CA SER A 16 16.94 8.49 -19.03
C SER A 16 17.20 9.37 -17.79
N MET A 17 16.25 10.21 -17.41
CA MET A 17 16.34 11.06 -16.21
C MET A 17 16.49 10.23 -14.93
N GLY A 18 15.74 9.13 -14.80
CA GLY A 18 15.86 8.22 -13.67
C GLY A 18 17.25 7.62 -13.53
N PHE A 19 17.84 7.15 -14.63
CA PHE A 19 19.21 6.61 -14.62
C PHE A 19 20.28 7.68 -14.32
N ILE A 20 20.08 8.93 -14.74
CA ILE A 20 20.95 10.05 -14.38
C ILE A 20 20.92 10.30 -12.87
N ILE A 21 19.73 10.30 -12.26
CA ILE A 21 19.58 10.47 -10.80
C ILE A 21 20.29 9.32 -10.06
N VAL A 22 20.13 8.08 -10.53
CA VAL A 22 20.85 6.92 -9.96
C VAL A 22 22.36 7.08 -10.10
N TYR A 23 22.86 7.60 -11.22
CA TYR A 23 24.28 7.91 -11.37
C TYR A 23 24.75 8.96 -10.35
N LEU A 24 23.97 10.01 -10.10
CA LEU A 24 24.36 11.06 -9.15
C LEU A 24 24.49 10.54 -7.70
N ILE A 25 23.66 9.56 -7.32
CA ILE A 25 23.66 8.99 -5.97
C ILE A 25 24.75 7.91 -5.84
N THR A 26 24.81 6.98 -6.79
CA THR A 26 25.65 5.77 -6.69
C THR A 26 27.03 5.92 -7.35
N LYS A 27 27.23 6.96 -8.18
CA LYS A 27 28.43 7.20 -9.02
C LYS A 27 28.83 6.03 -9.91
N TRP A 28 27.88 5.16 -10.28
CA TRP A 28 28.14 4.02 -11.15
C TRP A 28 28.27 4.45 -12.60
N ASN A 29 29.48 4.44 -13.14
CA ASN A 29 29.78 4.85 -14.52
C ASN A 29 28.89 4.17 -15.58
N TRP A 30 28.41 2.95 -15.35
CA TRP A 30 27.51 2.27 -16.31
C TRP A 30 26.16 2.97 -16.47
N ALA A 31 25.63 3.60 -15.41
CA ALA A 31 24.32 4.23 -15.44
C ALA A 31 24.28 5.43 -16.41
N ILE A 32 25.38 6.19 -16.53
CA ILE A 32 25.45 7.32 -17.47
C ILE A 32 25.44 6.85 -18.93
N PHE A 33 26.18 5.78 -19.26
CA PHE A 33 26.21 5.25 -20.62
C PHE A 33 24.84 4.71 -21.05
N VAL A 34 24.14 4.03 -20.13
CA VAL A 34 22.79 3.53 -20.36
C VAL A 34 21.80 4.67 -20.55
N SER A 35 21.86 5.72 -19.71
CA SER A 35 20.96 6.87 -19.85
C SER A 35 21.18 7.62 -21.16
N LEU A 36 22.44 7.75 -21.60
CA LEU A 36 22.82 8.42 -22.83
C LEU A 36 22.32 7.64 -24.05
N LEU A 37 22.55 6.31 -24.08
CA LEU A 37 22.05 5.45 -25.15
C LEU A 37 20.53 5.50 -25.26
N ILE A 38 19.82 5.36 -24.14
CA ILE A 38 18.36 5.38 -24.13
C ILE A 38 17.82 6.75 -24.57
N GLY A 39 18.44 7.84 -24.12
CA GLY A 39 18.09 9.20 -24.54
C GLY A 39 18.30 9.43 -26.04
N LEU A 40 19.45 9.01 -26.58
CA LEU A 40 19.76 9.09 -28.01
C LEU A 40 18.76 8.28 -28.84
N ILE A 41 18.48 7.03 -28.46
CA ILE A 41 17.48 6.18 -29.11
C ILE A 41 16.11 6.87 -29.15
N GLY A 42 15.75 7.56 -28.05
CA GLY A 42 14.52 8.33 -27.93
C GLY A 42 14.36 9.42 -28.98
N ILE A 43 15.47 10.09 -29.32
CA ILE A 43 15.53 11.20 -30.28
C ILE A 43 15.55 10.69 -31.71
N PHE A 44 16.36 9.66 -31.99
CA PHE A 44 16.61 9.18 -33.35
C PHE A 44 15.49 8.30 -33.93
N SER A 45 14.71 7.59 -33.10
CA SER A 45 13.73 6.64 -33.62
C SER A 45 12.45 6.58 -32.79
N ASN A 46 11.36 7.12 -33.35
CA ASN A 46 10.02 7.01 -32.78
C ASN A 46 9.53 5.54 -32.72
N TYR A 47 10.03 4.67 -33.60
CA TYR A 47 9.68 3.24 -33.57
C TYR A 47 10.29 2.52 -32.36
N LEU A 48 11.57 2.75 -32.07
CA LEU A 48 12.22 2.17 -30.88
C LEU A 48 11.62 2.72 -29.59
N SER A 49 11.33 4.02 -29.54
CA SER A 49 10.67 4.65 -28.38
C SER A 49 9.33 3.98 -28.06
N LYS A 50 8.52 3.63 -29.06
CA LYS A 50 7.25 2.89 -28.85
C LYS A 50 7.48 1.50 -28.27
N LYS A 51 8.55 0.80 -28.68
CA LYS A 51 8.87 -0.54 -28.18
C LYS A 51 9.34 -0.49 -26.73
N ILE A 52 10.18 0.51 -26.39
CA ILE A 52 10.61 0.78 -25.02
C ILE A 52 9.41 1.13 -24.15
N ASP A 53 8.54 2.03 -24.61
CA ASP A 53 7.30 2.41 -23.91
C ASP A 53 6.44 1.18 -23.63
N PHE A 54 6.25 0.31 -24.61
CA PHE A 54 5.46 -0.92 -24.44
C PHE A 54 6.04 -1.86 -23.37
N ILE A 55 7.35 -2.09 -23.41
CA ILE A 55 8.05 -2.93 -22.41
C ILE A 55 7.96 -2.29 -21.02
N TRP A 56 8.19 -0.98 -20.95
CA TRP A 56 8.11 -0.21 -19.72
C TRP A 56 6.71 -0.26 -19.11
N MET A 57 5.66 -0.12 -19.93
CA MET A 57 4.28 -0.20 -19.47
C MET A 57 3.90 -1.60 -18.99
N LYS A 58 4.47 -2.67 -19.56
CA LYS A 58 4.29 -4.03 -19.02
C LYS A 58 4.91 -4.17 -17.63
N ILE A 59 6.10 -3.61 -17.43
CA ILE A 59 6.76 -3.61 -16.12
C ILE A 59 5.94 -2.79 -15.11
N ALA A 60 5.47 -1.61 -15.51
CA ALA A 60 4.62 -0.77 -14.67
C ALA A 60 3.30 -1.46 -14.29
N TRP A 61 2.68 -2.20 -15.22
CA TRP A 61 1.49 -2.99 -14.93
C TRP A 61 1.77 -4.09 -13.91
N LEU A 62 2.87 -4.82 -14.08
CA LEU A 62 3.29 -5.84 -13.12
C LEU A 62 3.54 -5.24 -11.73
N LEU A 63 4.31 -4.15 -11.65
CA LEU A 63 4.51 -3.39 -10.41
C LEU A 63 3.19 -2.92 -9.80
N GLY A 64 2.23 -2.49 -10.62
CA GLY A 64 0.90 -2.10 -10.17
C GLY A 64 0.10 -3.22 -9.49
N LEU A 65 0.44 -4.49 -9.75
CA LEU A 65 -0.17 -5.63 -9.06
C LEU A 65 0.57 -5.99 -7.76
N ILE A 66 1.89 -5.87 -7.75
CA ILE A 66 2.72 -6.22 -6.58
C ILE A 66 2.68 -5.11 -5.51
N VAL A 67 2.80 -3.84 -5.92
CA VAL A 67 2.95 -2.69 -5.01
C VAL A 67 1.77 -2.54 -4.04
N PRO A 68 0.49 -2.66 -4.44
CA PRO A 68 -0.63 -2.55 -3.50
C PRO A 68 -0.55 -3.58 -2.37
N ASN A 69 -0.16 -4.82 -2.68
CA ASN A 69 -0.02 -5.87 -1.66
C ASN A 69 1.14 -5.59 -0.70
N ILE A 70 2.28 -5.10 -1.22
CA ILE A 70 3.40 -4.67 -0.38
C ILE A 70 2.98 -3.52 0.53
N LEU A 71 2.29 -2.52 -0.03
CA LEU A 71 1.87 -1.33 0.71
C LEU A 71 0.86 -1.69 1.80
N LEU A 72 -0.12 -2.53 1.48
CA LEU A 72 -1.10 -3.02 2.44
C LEU A 72 -0.44 -3.83 3.57
N THR A 73 0.51 -4.70 3.21
CA THR A 73 1.27 -5.49 4.20
C THR A 73 2.11 -4.58 5.10
N ALA A 74 2.79 -3.60 4.53
CA ALA A 74 3.59 -2.63 5.29
C ALA A 74 2.70 -1.81 6.25
N ILE A 75 1.56 -1.30 5.77
CA ILE A 75 0.60 -0.56 6.60
C ILE A 75 0.04 -1.47 7.71
N PHE A 76 -0.28 -2.72 7.40
CA PHE A 76 -0.77 -3.67 8.38
C PHE A 76 0.26 -3.88 9.49
N PHE A 77 1.52 -4.17 9.16
CA PHE A 77 2.53 -4.45 10.17
C PHE A 77 2.99 -3.20 10.93
N LEU A 78 3.01 -2.03 10.29
CA LEU A 78 3.52 -0.80 10.90
C LEU A 78 2.46 -0.09 11.75
N PHE A 79 1.18 -0.20 11.39
CA PHE A 79 0.08 0.47 12.11
C PHE A 79 -0.91 -0.51 12.72
N LEU A 80 -1.60 -1.31 11.92
CA LEU A 80 -2.72 -2.12 12.41
C LEU A 80 -2.30 -3.18 13.43
N PHE A 81 -1.18 -3.86 13.19
CA PHE A 81 -0.64 -4.90 14.03
C PHE A 81 -0.24 -4.38 15.43
N PRO A 82 0.59 -3.33 15.59
CA PRO A 82 0.91 -2.82 16.92
C PRO A 82 -0.33 -2.27 17.63
N ILE A 83 -1.25 -1.61 16.91
CA ILE A 83 -2.52 -1.15 17.48
C ILE A 83 -3.33 -2.33 18.00
N ALA A 84 -3.44 -3.44 17.26
CA ALA A 84 -4.16 -4.63 17.68
C ALA A 84 -3.50 -5.31 18.89
N VAL A 85 -2.17 -5.34 18.95
CA VAL A 85 -1.42 -5.87 20.11
C VAL A 85 -1.66 -5.00 21.34
N LEU A 86 -1.54 -3.68 21.21
CA LEU A 86 -1.84 -2.74 22.29
C LEU A 86 -3.29 -2.88 22.74
N ALA A 87 -4.24 -2.91 21.80
CA ALA A 87 -5.65 -3.14 22.10
C ALA A 87 -5.86 -4.49 22.82
N ARG A 88 -5.14 -5.56 22.47
CA ARG A 88 -5.24 -6.84 23.17
C ARG A 88 -4.64 -6.81 24.58
N LEU A 89 -3.60 -6.00 24.80
CA LEU A 89 -2.99 -5.84 26.13
C LEU A 89 -3.83 -4.94 27.04
N PHE A 90 -4.44 -3.88 26.51
CA PHE A 90 -5.21 -2.90 27.28
C PHE A 90 -6.72 -3.19 27.33
N SER A 91 -7.28 -3.92 26.36
CA SER A 91 -8.70 -4.27 26.33
C SER A 91 -8.99 -5.51 27.17
N ASN A 92 -10.16 -5.52 27.79
CA ASN A 92 -10.57 -6.54 28.75
C ASN A 92 -10.61 -7.94 28.10
N LYS A 93 -10.30 -8.99 28.88
CA LYS A 93 -9.98 -10.34 28.36
C LYS A 93 -11.14 -11.08 27.64
N ASP A 94 -12.38 -10.57 27.70
CA ASP A 94 -13.56 -11.23 27.09
C ASP A 94 -14.75 -10.26 26.98
N PRO A 95 -14.72 -9.23 26.09
CA PRO A 95 -15.86 -8.32 25.94
C PRO A 95 -17.10 -9.02 25.37
N LEU A 96 -16.88 -10.04 24.54
CA LEU A 96 -17.91 -10.85 23.89
C LEU A 96 -18.22 -12.15 24.64
N ASN A 97 -17.58 -12.39 25.80
CA ASN A 97 -17.78 -13.57 26.65
C ASN A 97 -17.77 -14.89 25.85
N LEU A 98 -16.81 -15.02 24.92
CA LEU A 98 -16.83 -16.09 23.92
C LEU A 98 -16.43 -17.45 24.53
N LYS A 99 -15.78 -17.43 25.69
CA LYS A 99 -15.56 -18.61 26.52
C LYS A 99 -16.46 -18.55 27.75
N ASN A 100 -17.31 -19.56 27.92
CA ASN A 100 -18.10 -19.72 29.13
C ASN A 100 -17.18 -20.15 30.28
N ARG A 101 -16.72 -19.17 31.07
CA ARG A 101 -15.89 -19.41 32.27
C ARG A 101 -16.70 -19.31 33.57
N SER A 102 -18.02 -19.15 33.49
CA SER A 102 -18.91 -19.02 34.65
C SER A 102 -19.79 -20.26 34.81
N ASN A 103 -20.13 -20.58 36.05
CA ASN A 103 -21.00 -21.71 36.40
C ASN A 103 -22.49 -21.46 36.02
N SER A 104 -22.79 -20.26 35.53
CA SER A 104 -24.14 -19.79 35.19
C SER A 104 -24.07 -18.84 34.00
N ILE A 105 -25.13 -18.85 33.19
CA ILE A 105 -25.33 -17.94 32.05
C ILE A 105 -25.84 -16.58 32.53
N PHE A 106 -26.38 -16.52 33.75
CA PHE A 106 -26.93 -15.28 34.33
C PHE A 106 -25.82 -14.36 34.81
N ARG A 107 -25.92 -13.08 34.45
CA ARG A 107 -25.04 -12.02 34.95
C ARG A 107 -25.70 -11.34 36.15
N ASN A 108 -25.03 -11.36 37.30
CA ASN A 108 -25.45 -10.57 38.44
C ASN A 108 -25.28 -9.08 38.10
N SER A 109 -26.38 -8.35 38.09
CA SER A 109 -26.42 -6.91 37.88
C SER A 109 -26.87 -6.24 39.18
N SER A 110 -25.95 -5.53 39.85
CA SER A 110 -26.26 -4.71 41.02
C SER A 110 -26.75 -3.32 40.62
N LYS A 111 -27.67 -3.23 39.65
CA LYS A 111 -28.27 -1.95 39.27
C LYS A 111 -29.11 -1.43 40.43
N GLN A 112 -28.80 -0.24 40.93
CA GLN A 112 -29.71 0.50 41.81
C GLN A 112 -30.81 1.11 40.94
N PHE A 113 -32.06 0.73 41.21
CA PHE A 113 -33.22 1.28 40.52
C PHE A 113 -33.63 2.59 41.19
N ASP A 114 -33.64 3.66 40.40
CA ASP A 114 -34.16 4.96 40.83
C ASP A 114 -35.53 5.23 40.19
N LYS A 115 -36.32 6.14 40.76
CA LYS A 115 -37.70 6.45 40.32
C LYS A 115 -37.77 6.78 38.82
N ALA A 116 -36.77 7.50 38.30
CA ALA A 116 -36.65 7.84 36.89
C ALA A 116 -36.51 6.61 35.96
N SER A 117 -36.03 5.48 36.47
CA SER A 117 -35.92 4.22 35.70
C SER A 117 -37.27 3.60 35.38
N PHE A 118 -38.33 3.99 36.11
CA PHE A 118 -39.70 3.53 35.88
C PHE A 118 -40.52 4.47 35.00
N GLU A 119 -40.00 5.66 34.66
CA GLU A 119 -40.70 6.61 33.78
C GLU A 119 -40.66 6.18 32.31
N LYS A 120 -39.63 5.43 31.90
CA LYS A 120 -39.52 4.82 30.57
C LYS A 120 -39.09 3.37 30.72
N THR A 121 -40.10 2.49 30.69
CA THR A 121 -39.94 1.04 30.85
C THR A 121 -39.55 0.31 29.57
N TRP A 122 -39.30 1.04 28.47
CA TRP A 122 -38.95 0.52 27.16
C TRP A 122 -37.49 0.82 26.81
#